data_AF-A0A2V2AR79-F1
#
_entry.id   AF-A0A2V2AR79-F1
#
_cell.length_a   1.000
_cell.length_b   1.000
_cell.length_c   1.000
_cell.angle_alpha   90.00
_cell.angle_beta   90.00
_cell.angle_gamma   90.00
#
_symmetry.space_group_name_H-M   'P 1'
#
loop_
_entity.id
_entity.type
_entity.pdbx_description
1 polymer ?
#
loop_
_entity_poly.entity_id
_entity_poly.type
_entity_poly.pdbx_seq_one_letter_code
_entity_poly.pdbx_strand_id
1 'polypeptide(L)'
;MGWLTQPYEWRGECRSPPAGASSWPPRRREACANDQAQPASLVAVTARSNTSKADQDPAEWLPPAPDALYRYGAEWTATKLRWGLTVDEAEQDRLLDIAAGCGDTAVEFTPAP
;
A
#
# COMPACT_ATOMS: atom_id res chain seq x y z
N MET A 1 5.00 -10.83 22.27
CA MET A 1 4.28 -10.37 21.07
C MET A 1 5.18 -10.55 19.86
N GLY A 2 5.17 -11.75 19.27
CA GLY A 2 5.98 -12.07 18.09
C GLY A 2 5.17 -11.75 16.84
N TRP A 3 5.49 -10.66 16.17
CA TRP A 3 4.89 -10.33 14.89
C TRP A 3 5.51 -11.27 13.85
N LEU A 4 4.73 -12.24 13.39
CA LEU A 4 5.11 -13.23 12.38
C LEU A 4 5.74 -12.53 11.18
N THR A 5 6.95 -12.97 10.81
CA THR A 5 7.59 -12.68 9.53
C THR A 5 6.68 -13.18 8.42
N GLN A 6 6.07 -12.28 7.68
CA GLN A 6 5.10 -12.63 6.64
C GLN A 6 5.43 -11.91 5.33
N PRO A 7 5.29 -12.59 4.18
CA PRO A 7 5.91 -12.24 2.89
C PRO A 7 5.17 -11.16 2.05
N TYR A 8 4.37 -10.29 2.66
CA TYR A 8 3.41 -9.42 1.95
C TYR A 8 3.73 -7.91 2.03
N GLU A 9 3.42 -7.19 0.96
CA GLU A 9 4.01 -5.89 0.57
C GLU A 9 3.30 -4.64 1.17
N TRP A 10 2.08 -4.78 1.71
CA TRP A 10 1.16 -3.64 1.90
C TRP A 10 0.93 -3.16 3.34
N ARG A 11 1.69 -3.65 4.33
CA ARG A 11 1.33 -3.49 5.76
C ARG A 11 2.14 -2.47 6.57
N GLY A 12 3.07 -1.75 5.94
CA GLY A 12 3.81 -0.64 6.59
C GLY A 12 2.89 0.53 6.93
N GLU A 13 2.07 0.95 5.97
CA GLU A 13 1.20 2.14 6.06
C GLU A 13 0.19 2.10 7.21
N CYS A 14 -0.36 0.93 7.49
CA CYS A 14 -1.30 0.73 8.60
C CYS A 14 -0.62 0.66 9.97
N ARG A 15 0.71 0.46 10.00
CA ARG A 15 1.51 0.30 11.22
C ARG A 15 2.00 1.65 11.74
N SER A 16 2.29 2.57 10.83
CA SER A 16 2.70 3.96 11.11
C SER A 16 1.88 4.94 10.25
N PRO A 17 0.57 5.09 10.53
CA PRO A 17 -0.30 5.89 9.68
C PRO A 17 0.09 7.38 9.66
N PRO A 18 -0.08 8.08 8.51
CA PRO A 18 0.10 9.52 8.44
C PRO A 18 -0.87 10.26 9.38
N ALA A 19 -0.65 11.56 9.58
CA ALA A 19 -1.32 12.37 10.61
C ALA A 19 -2.87 12.19 10.67
N GLY A 20 -3.54 11.89 9.57
CA GLY A 20 -4.99 11.60 9.52
C GLY A 20 -5.44 10.26 10.14
N ALA A 21 -4.59 9.24 10.19
CA ALA A 21 -4.90 7.92 10.77
C ALA A 21 -4.17 7.64 12.10
N SER A 22 -3.34 8.59 12.55
CA SER A 22 -2.71 8.61 13.90
C SER A 22 -3.74 8.59 15.05
N SER A 23 -4.97 9.06 14.82
CA SER A 23 -6.06 9.11 15.79
C SER A 23 -6.85 7.81 15.92
N TRP A 24 -6.49 6.78 15.14
CA TRP A 24 -7.29 5.56 15.06
C TRP A 24 -7.24 4.71 16.33
N PRO A 25 -8.39 4.16 16.76
CA PRO A 25 -8.40 3.19 17.85
C PRO A 25 -7.56 1.96 17.47
N PRO A 26 -6.92 1.28 18.43
CA PRO A 26 -6.06 0.12 18.17
C PRO A 26 -6.71 -0.94 17.27
N ARG A 27 -8.01 -1.19 17.47
CA ARG A 27 -8.79 -2.13 16.65
C ARG A 27 -8.82 -1.76 15.17
N ARG A 28 -8.90 -0.47 14.82
CA ARG A 28 -8.91 -0.01 13.42
C ARG A 28 -7.53 -0.13 12.79
N ARG A 29 -6.47 0.17 13.54
CA ARG A 29 -5.08 -0.05 13.10
C ARG A 29 -4.79 -1.54 12.85
N GLU A 30 -5.25 -2.41 13.75
CA GLU A 30 -5.13 -3.85 13.59
C GLU A 30 -5.96 -4.39 12.41
N ALA A 31 -7.16 -3.86 12.18
CA ALA A 31 -7.97 -4.22 11.01
C ALA A 31 -7.28 -3.81 9.70
N CYS A 32 -6.74 -2.59 9.62
CA CYS A 32 -5.95 -2.11 8.48
C CYS A 32 -4.73 -3.00 8.25
N ALA A 33 -3.95 -3.24 9.31
CA ALA A 33 -2.77 -4.09 9.24
C ALA A 33 -3.10 -5.56 8.94
N ASN A 34 -4.36 -5.99 8.94
CA ASN A 34 -4.77 -7.36 8.61
C ASN A 34 -5.71 -7.45 7.41
N ASP A 35 -5.87 -6.37 6.67
CA ASP A 35 -6.81 -6.28 5.56
C ASP A 35 -6.44 -7.21 4.40
N GLN A 36 -7.27 -8.23 4.21
CA GLN A 36 -7.20 -9.19 3.10
C GLN A 36 -8.45 -9.10 2.21
N ALA A 37 -9.34 -8.15 2.50
CA ALA A 37 -10.61 -7.99 1.78
C ALA A 37 -10.45 -7.19 0.48
N GLN A 38 -9.27 -6.62 0.23
CA GLN A 38 -8.89 -6.10 -1.07
C GLN A 38 -8.22 -7.23 -1.86
N PRO A 39 -8.79 -7.72 -2.98
CA PRO A 39 -8.28 -8.87 -3.74
C PRO A 39 -6.82 -8.73 -4.18
N ALA A 40 -6.37 -7.49 -4.26
CA ALA A 40 -5.08 -7.07 -4.76
C ALA A 40 -4.02 -6.90 -3.63
N SER A 41 -4.36 -7.12 -2.35
CA SER A 41 -3.40 -6.94 -1.24
C SER A 41 -2.41 -8.10 -1.03
N LEU A 42 -2.39 -9.10 -1.91
CA LEU A 42 -1.66 -10.37 -1.73
C LEU A 42 -0.79 -10.73 -2.95
N VAL A 43 0.30 -10.00 -3.13
CA VAL A 43 1.38 -10.41 -4.04
C VAL A 43 2.50 -11.05 -3.22
N ALA A 44 2.89 -12.28 -3.57
CA ALA A 44 4.05 -12.92 -2.97
C ALA A 44 5.33 -12.25 -3.46
N VAL A 45 6.00 -11.51 -2.57
CA VAL A 45 7.32 -10.93 -2.84
C VAL A 45 8.42 -11.75 -2.17
N THR A 46 9.63 -11.67 -2.72
CA THR A 46 10.80 -12.22 -2.03
C THR A 46 11.03 -11.49 -0.70
N ALA A 47 11.55 -12.20 0.31
CA ALA A 47 11.91 -11.59 1.59
C ALA A 47 12.84 -10.37 1.42
N ARG A 48 13.77 -10.43 0.45
CA ARG A 48 14.67 -9.31 0.12
C ARG A 48 13.94 -8.08 -0.39
N SER A 49 12.98 -8.26 -1.31
CA SER A 49 12.16 -7.15 -1.82
C SER A 49 11.34 -6.51 -0.70
N ASN A 50 10.77 -7.35 0.18
CA ASN A 50 10.00 -6.88 1.33
C ASN A 50 10.87 -6.09 2.32
N THR A 51 12.07 -6.57 2.65
CA THR A 51 13.02 -5.84 3.49
C THR A 51 13.50 -4.55 2.81
N SER A 52 13.71 -4.57 1.49
CA SER A 52 14.13 -3.38 0.74
C SER A 52 13.07 -2.30 0.75
N LYS A 53 11.78 -2.67 0.67
CA LYS A 53 10.67 -1.72 0.74
C LYS A 53 10.52 -1.13 2.14
N ALA A 54 10.51 -1.97 3.19
CA ALA A 54 10.22 -1.52 4.55
C ALA A 54 8.95 -0.62 4.62
N ASP A 55 9.06 0.55 5.26
CA ASP A 55 7.98 1.55 5.39
C ASP A 55 8.04 2.63 4.29
N GLN A 56 8.78 2.39 3.20
CA GLN A 56 8.91 3.33 2.08
C GLN A 56 7.63 3.36 1.23
N ASP A 57 7.29 4.56 0.78
CA ASP A 57 6.20 4.86 -0.14
C ASP A 57 6.65 4.74 -1.62
N PRO A 58 5.74 4.91 -2.60
CA PRO A 58 6.07 4.85 -4.03
C PRO A 58 7.14 5.85 -4.49
N ALA A 59 7.28 7.01 -3.83
CA ALA A 59 8.29 8.01 -4.17
C ALA A 59 9.70 7.55 -3.77
N GLU A 60 9.81 6.76 -2.71
CA GLU A 60 11.07 6.21 -2.22
C GLU A 60 11.41 4.82 -2.78
N TRP A 61 10.39 4.00 -3.06
CA TRP A 61 10.58 2.62 -3.49
C TRP A 61 9.56 2.17 -4.53
N LEU A 62 10.03 1.38 -5.49
CA LEU A 62 9.20 0.76 -6.51
C LEU A 62 9.60 -0.69 -6.72
N PRO A 63 8.66 -1.54 -7.18
CA PRO A 63 8.99 -2.90 -7.53
C PRO A 63 10.03 -2.94 -8.67
N PRO A 64 11.07 -3.78 -8.56
CA PRO A 64 12.13 -3.87 -9.58
C PRO A 64 11.65 -4.53 -10.88
N ALA A 65 10.50 -5.22 -10.86
CA ALA A 65 9.89 -5.83 -12.03
C ALA A 65 8.97 -4.82 -12.73
N PRO A 66 9.23 -4.43 -14.00
CA PRO A 66 8.41 -3.47 -14.72
C PRO A 66 6.94 -3.89 -14.84
N ASP A 67 6.68 -5.18 -15.06
CA ASP A 67 5.33 -5.74 -15.18
C ASP A 67 4.51 -5.62 -13.89
N ALA A 68 5.16 -5.39 -12.74
CA ALA A 68 4.49 -5.20 -11.46
C ALA A 68 4.16 -3.73 -11.16
N LEU A 69 4.77 -2.76 -11.87
CA LEU A 69 4.68 -1.34 -11.54
C LEU A 69 3.25 -0.80 -11.59
N TYR A 70 2.51 -1.13 -12.66
CA TYR A 70 1.16 -0.62 -12.85
C TYR A 70 0.16 -1.20 -11.87
N ARG A 71 0.26 -2.51 -11.63
CA ARG A 71 -0.50 -3.18 -10.59
C ARG A 71 -0.19 -2.60 -9.21
N TYR A 72 1.09 -2.42 -8.89
CA TYR A 72 1.53 -1.82 -7.63
C TYR A 72 0.93 -0.42 -7.44
N GLY A 73 0.99 0.45 -8.45
CA GLY A 73 0.37 1.78 -8.38
C GLY A 73 -1.14 1.72 -8.09
N ALA A 74 -1.87 0.87 -8.81
CA ALA A 74 -3.31 0.72 -8.61
C ALA A 74 -3.67 0.14 -7.22
N GLU A 75 -2.91 -0.84 -6.75
CA GLU A 75 -3.06 -1.48 -5.43
C GLU A 75 -2.78 -0.50 -4.29
N TRP A 76 -1.74 0.32 -4.45
CA TRP A 76 -1.38 1.37 -3.52
C TRP A 76 -2.51 2.40 -3.39
N THR A 77 -2.98 2.93 -4.53
CA THR A 77 -4.08 3.89 -4.57
C THR A 77 -5.37 3.30 -3.98
N ALA A 78 -5.72 2.07 -4.35
CA ALA A 78 -6.91 1.39 -3.81
C ALA A 78 -6.86 1.26 -2.29
N THR A 79 -5.69 0.93 -1.72
CA THR A 79 -5.49 0.80 -0.28
C THR A 79 -5.68 2.14 0.43
N LYS A 80 -5.07 3.21 -0.08
CA LYS A 80 -5.21 4.56 0.50
C LYS A 80 -6.68 5.02 0.48
N LEU A 81 -7.38 4.81 -0.64
CA LEU A 81 -8.80 5.16 -0.78
C LEU A 81 -9.70 4.33 0.14
N ARG A 82 -9.49 3.02 0.22
CA ARG A 82 -10.24 2.11 1.09
C ARG A 82 -10.15 2.54 2.55
N TRP A 83 -8.97 2.88 3.01
CA TRP A 83 -8.69 3.17 4.41
C TRP A 83 -8.79 4.66 4.76
N GLY A 84 -8.99 5.54 3.78
CA GLY A 84 -9.04 7.00 3.98
C GLY A 84 -7.69 7.57 4.43
N LEU A 85 -6.60 7.00 3.92
CA LEU A 85 -5.24 7.43 4.23
C LEU A 85 -4.86 8.61 3.33
N THR A 86 -4.09 9.54 3.88
CA THR A 86 -3.54 10.66 3.13
C THR A 86 -2.27 10.24 2.39
N VAL A 87 -1.95 11.00 1.35
CA VAL A 87 -0.66 10.97 0.65
C VAL A 87 -0.02 12.35 0.79
N ASP A 88 1.31 12.40 0.78
CA ASP A 88 2.02 13.67 0.59
C ASP A 88 2.21 13.99 -0.90
N GLU A 89 2.81 15.16 -1.19
CA GLU A 89 2.97 15.68 -2.54
C GLU A 89 3.89 14.79 -3.40
N ALA A 90 5.00 14.31 -2.84
CA ALA A 90 5.94 13.46 -3.58
C ALA A 90 5.34 12.10 -3.90
N GLU A 91 4.62 11.51 -2.93
CA GLU A 91 3.87 10.29 -3.12
C GLU A 91 2.78 10.44 -4.18
N GLN A 92 2.02 11.54 -4.15
CA GLN A 92 0.97 11.84 -5.12
C GLN A 92 1.53 11.97 -6.54
N ASP A 93 2.58 12.79 -6.72
CA ASP A 93 3.21 12.99 -8.03
C ASP A 93 3.70 11.67 -8.60
N ARG A 94 4.33 10.83 -7.76
CA ARG A 94 4.83 9.55 -8.21
C ARG A 94 3.71 8.59 -8.64
N LEU A 95 2.60 8.57 -7.93
CA LEU A 95 1.43 7.76 -8.29
C LEU A 95 0.82 8.23 -9.62
N LEU A 96 0.77 9.54 -9.86
CA LEU A 96 0.31 10.11 -11.13
C LEU A 96 1.24 9.74 -12.29
N ASP A 97 2.55 9.77 -12.08
CA ASP A 97 3.55 9.34 -13.09
C ASP A 97 3.39 7.87 -13.46
N ILE A 98 3.12 6.99 -12.47
CA ILE A 98 2.84 5.58 -12.72
C ILE A 98 1.56 5.46 -13.55
N ALA A 99 0.49 6.13 -13.12
CA ALA A 99 -0.82 6.07 -13.76
C ALA A 99 -0.79 6.55 -15.23
N ALA A 100 0.00 7.58 -15.54
CA ALA A 100 0.19 8.05 -16.91
C ALA A 100 0.74 6.97 -17.86
N GLY A 101 1.44 5.96 -17.33
CA GLY A 101 1.94 4.81 -18.09
C GLY A 101 1.00 3.60 -18.12
N CYS A 102 -0.02 3.53 -17.26
CA CYS A 102 -0.83 2.32 -17.02
C CYS A 102 -1.96 2.05 -18.05
N GLY A 103 -2.25 2.97 -18.97
CA GLY A 103 -3.46 2.89 -19.81
C GLY A 103 -4.77 2.92 -18.99
N ASP A 104 -5.81 2.19 -19.43
CA ASP A 104 -7.16 2.14 -18.80
C ASP A 104 -7.23 1.30 -17.51
N THR A 105 -6.16 1.24 -16.72
CA THR A 105 -6.16 0.48 -15.46
C THR A 105 -7.11 1.15 -14.45
N ALA A 106 -8.27 0.55 -14.22
CA ALA A 106 -9.22 1.04 -13.23
C ALA A 106 -8.76 0.68 -11.79
N VAL A 107 -8.87 1.67 -10.89
CA VAL A 107 -8.65 1.45 -9.46
C VAL A 107 -9.97 1.07 -8.80
N GLU A 108 -10.13 -0.21 -8.50
CA GLU A 108 -11.30 -0.70 -7.77
C GLU A 108 -11.01 -0.81 -6.28
N PHE A 109 -11.93 -0.34 -5.43
CA PHE A 109 -11.83 -0.51 -3.99
C PHE A 109 -13.21 -0.52 -3.33
N THR A 110 -13.31 -1.18 -2.19
CA THR A 110 -14.46 -1.04 -1.27
C THR A 110 -13.99 -0.25 -0.06
N PRO A 111 -14.71 0.77 0.44
CA PRO A 111 -14.35 1.44 1.68
C PRO A 111 -14.23 0.47 2.87
N ALA A 112 -13.26 0.69 3.73
CA ALA A 112 -13.11 -0.07 4.97
C ALA A 112 -14.18 0.36 6.00
N PRO A 113 -14.65 -0.58 6.85
CA PRO A 113 -15.63 -0.27 7.89
C PRO A 113 -15.14 0.71 8.98
#